data_AF-A0A9D1G8M2-F1
#
_entry.id   AF-A0A9D1G8M2-F1
#
_cell.length_a   1.000
_cell.length_b   1.000
_cell.length_c   1.000
_cell.angle_alpha   90.00
_cell.angle_beta   90.00
_cell.angle_gamma   90.00
#
_symmetry.space_group_name_H-M   'P 1'
#
loop_
_entity.id
_entity.type
_entity.pdbx_description
1 polymer ?
#
loop_
_entity_poly.entity_id
_entity_poly.type
_entity_poly.pdbx_seq_one_letter_code
_entity_poly.pdbx_strand_id
1 'polypeptide(L)'
;MNYIFSVAELQGISLGVSIAVIFLLSISYIMLFSVWHFHYKKCIIKGLEDDVLKKELAKEYKKHIYYDKETANLQKITQKKNQNYYDYEMLIQEKNDANFCLKTLFRVCVSLLYIGIALIFIIGLRSRLVNGVTSYFGNSYLVIQTGSMETVHPANSNLIEDGITNQIKQYSLIGIEKTDKDNMRINDIYAFYDDEQNIIVHRLIGINQQENGEITYRFKGDANAVSAPYETNVTMDRIVGRYTGYQNFLAGVFILYVQSNIGMITLFFAICAMACFDFFESKVAKFINERKKILLAELFPLRYNIPPRKRIIKRYRLFMNNYDFYVYRKQIIRKVK
;
A
#
# COMPACT_ATOMS: atom_id res chain seq x y z
N MET A 1 19.80 -14.56 37.05
CA MET A 1 18.63 -13.70 36.75
C MET A 1 17.61 -14.60 36.07
N ASN A 2 16.63 -15.11 36.82
CA ASN A 2 15.62 -16.02 36.29
C ASN A 2 14.73 -15.22 35.34
N TYR A 3 14.77 -15.52 34.05
CA TYR A 3 13.77 -14.99 33.12
C TYR A 3 12.42 -15.55 33.54
N ILE A 4 11.51 -14.66 33.96
CA ILE A 4 10.16 -15.00 34.45
C ILE A 4 9.27 -15.55 33.33
N PHE A 5 9.68 -15.37 32.07
CA PHE A 5 8.98 -15.87 30.89
C PHE A 5 9.96 -16.49 29.89
N SER A 6 9.55 -17.58 29.26
CA SER A 6 10.23 -18.15 28.10
C SER A 6 10.08 -17.24 26.88
N VAL A 7 11.00 -17.36 25.91
CA VAL A 7 10.94 -16.61 24.64
C VAL A 7 9.62 -16.83 23.91
N ALA A 8 9.07 -18.06 23.97
CA ALA A 8 7.77 -18.40 23.39
C ALA A 8 6.60 -17.65 24.07
N GLU A 9 6.62 -17.54 25.40
CA GLU A 9 5.60 -16.77 26.14
C GLU A 9 5.67 -15.28 25.82
N LEU A 10 6.88 -14.71 25.74
CA LEU A 10 7.09 -13.32 25.31
C LEU A 10 6.57 -13.05 23.90
N GLN A 11 6.78 -13.98 22.97
CA GLN A 11 6.22 -13.88 21.62
C GLN A 11 4.68 -13.96 21.62
N GLY A 12 4.10 -14.85 22.42
CA GLY A 12 2.65 -14.98 22.59
C GLY A 12 2.01 -13.71 23.17
N ILE A 13 2.60 -13.14 24.23
CA ILE A 13 2.17 -11.88 24.82
C ILE A 13 2.27 -10.74 23.80
N SER A 14 3.39 -10.66 23.08
CA SER A 14 3.61 -9.61 22.07
C SER A 14 2.57 -9.68 20.94
N LEU A 15 2.21 -10.89 20.50
CA LEU A 15 1.15 -11.11 19.53
C LEU A 15 -0.21 -10.66 20.07
N GLY A 16 -0.57 -11.05 21.29
CA GLY A 16 -1.83 -10.66 21.94
C GLY A 16 -1.96 -9.14 22.08
N VAL A 17 -0.90 -8.47 22.52
CA VAL A 17 -0.84 -7.00 22.61
C VAL A 17 -1.01 -6.38 21.22
N SER A 18 -0.36 -6.92 20.20
CA SER A 18 -0.45 -6.41 18.82
C SER A 18 -1.89 -6.45 18.30
N ILE A 19 -2.60 -7.56 18.54
CA ILE A 19 -4.01 -7.73 18.14
C ILE A 19 -4.91 -6.73 18.88
N ALA A 20 -4.71 -6.57 20.20
CA ALA A 20 -5.47 -5.62 21.00
C ALA A 20 -5.28 -4.17 20.52
N VAL A 21 -4.03 -3.78 20.22
CA VAL A 21 -3.71 -2.45 19.67
C VAL A 21 -4.40 -2.22 18.33
N ILE A 22 -4.34 -3.20 17.41
CA ILE A 22 -5.03 -3.12 16.12
C ILE A 22 -6.53 -2.91 16.31
N PHE A 23 -7.15 -3.68 17.20
CA PHE A 23 -8.58 -3.62 17.46
C PHE A 23 -9.00 -2.26 18.03
N LEU A 24 -8.30 -1.77 19.07
CA LEU A 24 -8.59 -0.49 19.71
C LEU A 24 -8.38 0.70 18.76
N LEU A 25 -7.30 0.69 17.96
CA LEU A 25 -7.04 1.72 16.96
C LEU A 25 -8.13 1.73 15.88
N SER A 26 -8.55 0.56 15.41
CA SER A 26 -9.61 0.44 14.41
C SER A 26 -10.93 1.02 14.93
N ILE A 27 -11.32 0.69 16.17
CA ILE A 27 -12.53 1.24 16.80
C ILE A 27 -12.44 2.77 16.93
N SER A 28 -11.31 3.28 17.43
CA SER A 28 -11.10 4.71 17.61
C SER A 28 -11.27 5.49 16.30
N TYR A 29 -10.71 4.98 15.20
CA TYR A 29 -10.85 5.62 13.88
C TYR A 29 -12.25 5.54 13.32
N ILE A 30 -12.93 4.39 13.46
CA ILE A 30 -14.33 4.26 13.06
C ILE A 30 -15.20 5.26 13.82
N MET A 31 -14.98 5.41 15.14
CA MET A 31 -15.69 6.40 15.95
C MET A 31 -15.40 7.82 15.49
N LEU A 32 -14.13 8.18 15.28
CA LEU A 32 -13.72 9.51 14.86
C LEU A 32 -14.34 9.91 13.51
N PHE A 33 -14.23 9.03 12.50
CA PHE A 33 -14.83 9.28 11.19
C PHE A 33 -16.36 9.26 11.22
N SER A 34 -16.96 8.44 12.09
CA SER A 34 -18.41 8.42 12.30
C SER A 34 -18.92 9.73 12.88
N VAL A 35 -18.29 10.23 13.96
CA VAL A 35 -18.63 11.52 14.57
C VAL A 35 -18.47 12.65 13.55
N TRP A 36 -17.34 12.67 12.83
CA TRP A 36 -17.11 13.63 11.75
C TRP A 36 -18.21 13.56 10.68
N HIS A 37 -18.55 12.36 10.21
CA HIS A 37 -19.60 12.15 9.21
C HIS A 37 -20.96 12.67 9.67
N PHE A 38 -21.39 12.33 10.88
CA PHE A 38 -22.69 12.74 11.41
C PHE A 38 -22.76 14.26 11.62
N HIS A 39 -21.69 14.85 12.16
CA HIS A 39 -21.59 16.30 12.33
C HIS A 39 -21.66 17.01 10.98
N TYR A 40 -20.81 16.61 10.03
CA TYR A 40 -20.73 17.23 8.73
C TYR A 40 -22.03 17.08 7.92
N LYS A 41 -22.65 15.90 7.95
CA LYS A 41 -23.99 15.66 7.37
C LYS A 41 -25.02 16.65 7.93
N LYS A 42 -25.02 16.91 9.24
CA LYS A 42 -25.96 17.83 9.88
C LYS A 42 -25.72 19.27 9.44
N CYS A 43 -24.47 19.68 9.25
CA CYS A 43 -24.12 21.00 8.71
C CYS A 43 -24.64 21.20 7.28
N ILE A 44 -24.44 20.20 6.42
CA ILE A 44 -24.90 20.24 5.02
C ILE A 44 -26.43 20.31 4.93
N ILE A 45 -27.15 19.48 5.70
CA ILE A 45 -28.63 19.47 5.69
C ILE A 45 -29.21 20.80 6.18
N LYS A 46 -28.56 21.44 7.16
CA LYS A 46 -28.99 22.74 7.70
C LYS A 46 -28.57 23.93 6.83
N GLY A 47 -27.86 23.70 5.72
CA GLY A 47 -27.36 24.76 4.85
C GLY A 47 -26.25 25.62 5.46
N LEU A 48 -25.61 25.18 6.55
CA LEU A 48 -24.56 25.95 7.23
C LEU A 48 -23.29 26.12 6.35
N GLU A 49 -23.10 25.20 5.40
CA GLU A 49 -21.97 25.20 4.45
C GLU A 49 -22.33 25.83 3.09
N ASP A 50 -23.54 26.37 2.93
CA ASP A 50 -24.01 26.84 1.62
C ASP A 50 -23.14 27.92 1.02
N ASP A 51 -22.62 28.84 1.84
CA ASP A 51 -21.74 29.90 1.35
C ASP A 51 -20.45 29.34 0.72
N VAL A 52 -19.85 28.35 1.39
CA VAL A 52 -18.66 27.64 0.91
C VAL A 52 -18.99 26.87 -0.37
N LEU A 53 -20.10 26.13 -0.37
CA LEU A 53 -20.55 25.35 -1.53
C LEU A 53 -20.87 26.24 -2.74
N LYS A 54 -21.48 27.42 -2.54
CA LYS A 54 -21.74 28.40 -3.60
C LYS A 54 -20.41 28.92 -4.19
N LYS A 55 -19.44 29.28 -3.35
CA LYS A 55 -18.11 29.68 -3.83
C LYS A 55 -17.41 28.57 -4.63
N GLU A 56 -17.53 27.32 -4.19
CA GLU A 56 -17.03 26.17 -4.95
C GLU A 56 -17.75 26.02 -6.29
N LEU A 57 -19.08 26.07 -6.31
CA LEU A 57 -19.88 25.98 -7.54
C LEU A 57 -19.51 27.07 -8.56
N ALA A 58 -19.27 28.30 -8.10
CA ALA A 58 -18.82 29.39 -8.97
C ALA A 58 -17.44 29.12 -9.59
N LYS A 59 -16.52 28.48 -8.85
CA LYS A 59 -15.22 28.04 -9.41
C LYS A 59 -15.39 26.89 -10.39
N GLU A 60 -16.21 25.90 -10.01
CA GLU A 60 -16.45 24.68 -10.79
C GLU A 60 -17.14 24.97 -12.13
N TYR A 61 -18.11 25.90 -12.15
CA TYR A 61 -18.92 26.26 -13.31
C TYR A 61 -18.70 27.71 -13.74
N LYS A 62 -17.45 28.20 -13.65
CA LYS A 62 -17.06 29.59 -13.94
C LYS A 62 -17.50 30.16 -15.30
N LYS A 63 -17.86 29.29 -16.26
CA LYS A 63 -18.39 29.66 -17.58
C LYS A 63 -19.88 30.03 -17.55
N HIS A 64 -20.60 29.61 -16.52
CA HIS A 64 -22.07 29.72 -16.41
C HIS A 64 -22.51 30.52 -15.20
N ILE A 65 -21.72 30.54 -14.12
CA ILE A 65 -22.11 31.07 -12.80
C ILE A 65 -20.97 31.89 -12.21
N TYR A 66 -21.31 32.97 -11.51
CA TYR A 66 -20.40 33.67 -10.58
C TYR A 66 -21.05 33.80 -9.20
N TYR A 67 -20.20 33.97 -8.18
CA TYR A 67 -20.63 34.24 -6.81
C TYR A 67 -20.63 35.76 -6.59
N ASP A 68 -21.79 36.31 -6.26
CA ASP A 68 -21.95 37.72 -5.91
C ASP A 68 -21.69 37.91 -4.41
N LYS A 69 -20.70 38.77 -4.09
CA LYS A 69 -20.28 39.05 -2.72
C LYS A 69 -21.26 39.94 -1.98
N GLU A 70 -22.03 40.78 -2.67
CA GLU A 70 -22.96 41.71 -2.05
C GLU A 70 -24.23 40.98 -1.60
N THR A 71 -24.76 40.12 -2.46
CA THR A 71 -25.98 39.34 -2.16
C THR A 71 -25.70 37.97 -1.54
N ALA A 72 -24.42 37.58 -1.37
CA ALA A 72 -23.97 36.27 -0.90
C ALA A 72 -24.64 35.09 -1.63
N ASN A 73 -24.87 35.25 -2.94
CA ASN A 73 -25.65 34.32 -3.75
C ASN A 73 -25.03 34.04 -5.12
N LEU A 74 -25.48 32.96 -5.74
CA LEU A 74 -25.07 32.58 -7.09
C LEU A 74 -25.88 33.37 -8.12
N GLN A 75 -25.20 33.89 -9.14
CA GLN A 75 -25.82 34.60 -10.25
C GLN A 75 -25.36 34.01 -11.59
N LYS A 76 -26.26 34.00 -12.58
CA LYS A 76 -25.95 33.53 -13.93
C LYS A 76 -25.10 34.57 -14.65
N ILE A 77 -24.09 34.10 -15.39
CA ILE A 77 -23.41 34.94 -16.36
C ILE A 77 -24.38 35.14 -17.54
N THR A 78 -24.75 36.39 -17.84
CA THR A 78 -25.70 36.74 -18.92
C THR A 78 -25.22 36.15 -20.26
N GLN A 79 -25.89 35.10 -20.74
CA GLN A 79 -25.60 34.50 -22.04
C GLN A 79 -26.34 35.25 -23.16
N LYS A 80 -25.69 35.44 -24.31
CA LYS A 80 -26.29 36.08 -25.49
C LYS A 80 -27.59 35.36 -25.86
N LYS A 81 -28.60 36.13 -26.30
CA LYS A 81 -30.02 35.78 -26.58
C LYS A 81 -30.30 34.52 -27.45
N ASN A 82 -29.27 33.83 -27.95
CA ASN A 82 -29.35 32.67 -28.86
C ASN A 82 -28.54 31.44 -28.39
N GLN A 83 -28.03 31.40 -27.16
CA GLN A 83 -27.36 30.22 -26.59
C GLN A 83 -28.35 29.30 -25.87
N ASN A 84 -28.15 27.99 -26.06
CA ASN A 84 -28.99 26.93 -25.52
C ASN A 84 -29.20 27.11 -24.01
N TYR A 85 -30.45 27.01 -23.57
CA TYR A 85 -30.79 26.98 -22.15
C TYR A 85 -30.18 25.73 -21.52
N TYR A 86 -29.31 25.89 -20.52
CA TYR A 86 -28.75 24.77 -19.74
C TYR A 86 -29.64 24.51 -18.54
N ASP A 87 -30.05 23.25 -18.34
CA ASP A 87 -30.50 22.77 -17.03
C ASP A 87 -29.30 22.31 -16.19
N TYR A 88 -29.51 22.10 -14.89
CA TYR A 88 -28.41 21.73 -14.00
C TYR A 88 -27.82 20.33 -14.30
N GLU A 89 -28.61 19.39 -14.82
CA GLU A 89 -28.16 18.03 -15.17
C GLU A 89 -27.17 18.07 -16.34
N MET A 90 -27.45 18.89 -17.36
CA MET A 90 -26.54 19.11 -18.49
C MET A 90 -25.20 19.70 -18.03
N LEU A 91 -25.20 20.64 -17.09
CA LEU A 91 -23.96 21.21 -16.55
C LEU A 91 -23.12 20.14 -15.82
N ILE A 92 -23.78 19.31 -15.01
CA ILE A 92 -23.11 18.20 -14.31
C ILE A 92 -22.57 17.19 -15.32
N GLN A 93 -23.33 16.86 -16.37
CA GLN A 93 -22.91 15.92 -17.40
C GLN A 93 -21.70 16.44 -18.19
N GLU A 94 -21.73 17.69 -18.68
CA GLU A 94 -20.62 18.30 -19.42
C GLU A 94 -19.31 18.23 -18.61
N LYS A 95 -19.37 18.52 -17.31
CA LYS A 95 -18.22 18.42 -16.41
C LYS A 95 -17.76 16.99 -16.20
N ASN A 96 -18.70 16.05 -16.03
CA ASN A 96 -18.37 14.64 -15.86
C ASN A 96 -17.69 14.07 -17.10
N ASP A 97 -18.16 14.45 -18.29
CA ASP A 97 -17.56 14.05 -19.57
C ASP A 97 -16.16 14.67 -19.73
N ALA A 98 -15.99 15.95 -19.41
CA ALA A 98 -14.70 16.64 -19.47
C ALA A 98 -13.63 16.01 -18.56
N ASN A 99 -14.03 15.55 -17.36
CA ASN A 99 -13.12 14.99 -16.36
C ASN A 99 -13.11 13.46 -16.34
N PHE A 100 -13.81 12.79 -17.26
CA PHE A 100 -14.01 11.34 -17.23
C PHE A 100 -12.69 10.57 -17.22
N CYS A 101 -11.76 10.94 -18.11
CA CYS A 101 -10.46 10.29 -18.24
C CYS A 101 -9.63 10.45 -16.96
N LEU A 102 -9.50 11.68 -16.45
CA LEU A 102 -8.74 11.99 -15.24
C LEU A 102 -9.29 11.27 -14.00
N LYS A 103 -10.62 11.31 -13.81
CA LYS A 103 -11.28 10.60 -12.69
C LYS A 103 -11.07 9.09 -12.77
N THR A 104 -11.07 8.53 -13.97
CA THR A 104 -10.87 7.09 -14.19
C THR A 104 -9.42 6.70 -13.91
N LEU A 105 -8.45 7.47 -14.40
CA LEU A 105 -7.03 7.27 -14.11
C LEU A 105 -6.76 7.34 -12.61
N PHE A 106 -7.29 8.36 -11.92
CA PHE A 106 -7.11 8.52 -10.48
C PHE A 106 -7.64 7.30 -9.70
N ARG A 107 -8.83 6.79 -10.06
CA ARG A 107 -9.39 5.58 -9.45
C ARG A 107 -8.49 4.36 -9.65
N VAL A 108 -7.97 4.16 -10.86
CA VAL A 108 -7.04 3.06 -11.15
C VAL A 108 -5.78 3.18 -10.30
N CYS A 109 -5.18 4.37 -10.21
CA CYS A 109 -4.00 4.61 -9.38
C CYS A 109 -4.26 4.29 -7.89
N VAL A 110 -5.39 4.73 -7.34
CA VAL A 110 -5.77 4.43 -5.95
C VAL A 110 -5.97 2.92 -5.76
N SER A 111 -6.65 2.24 -6.68
CA SER A 111 -6.82 0.78 -6.61
C SER A 111 -5.49 0.01 -6.66
N LEU A 112 -4.55 0.43 -7.50
CA LEU A 112 -3.20 -0.17 -7.55
C LEU A 112 -2.44 0.05 -6.24
N LEU A 113 -2.60 1.21 -5.61
CA LEU A 113 -2.00 1.49 -4.30
C LEU A 113 -2.55 0.55 -3.21
N TYR A 114 -3.87 0.33 -3.17
CA TYR A 114 -4.48 -0.64 -2.27
C TYR A 114 -3.95 -2.06 -2.48
N ILE A 115 -3.86 -2.49 -3.74
CA ILE A 115 -3.34 -3.82 -4.10
C ILE A 115 -1.87 -3.94 -3.67
N GLY A 116 -1.05 -2.92 -3.92
CA GLY A 116 0.36 -2.90 -3.54
C GLY A 116 0.56 -3.03 -2.03
N ILE A 117 -0.18 -2.27 -1.22
CA ILE A 117 -0.10 -2.34 0.24
C ILE A 117 -0.58 -3.71 0.75
N ALA A 118 -1.67 -4.24 0.20
CA ALA A 118 -2.15 -5.57 0.57
C ALA A 118 -1.15 -6.68 0.21
N LEU A 119 -0.49 -6.59 -0.94
CA LEU A 119 0.56 -7.53 -1.35
C LEU A 119 1.76 -7.48 -0.41
N ILE A 120 2.24 -6.28 -0.05
CA ILE A 120 3.35 -6.10 0.90
C ILE A 120 2.97 -6.73 2.25
N PHE A 121 1.74 -6.50 2.73
CA PHE A 121 1.26 -7.08 3.96
C PHE A 121 1.22 -8.62 3.91
N ILE A 122 0.72 -9.20 2.82
CA ILE A 122 0.68 -10.66 2.63
C ILE A 122 2.08 -11.26 2.56
N ILE A 123 3.01 -10.60 1.86
CA ILE A 123 4.42 -11.01 1.76
C ILE A 123 5.08 -10.95 3.15
N GLY A 124 4.87 -9.86 3.90
CA GLY A 124 5.35 -9.71 5.27
C GLY A 124 4.84 -10.83 6.19
N LEU A 125 3.54 -11.13 6.10
CA LEU A 125 2.91 -12.21 6.86
C LEU A 125 3.50 -13.58 6.51
N ARG A 126 3.63 -13.89 5.22
CA ARG A 126 4.27 -15.15 4.78
C ARG A 126 5.72 -15.23 5.23
N SER A 127 6.49 -14.17 5.05
CA SER A 127 7.91 -14.15 5.41
C SER A 127 8.13 -14.37 6.90
N ARG A 128 7.21 -13.89 7.74
CA ARG A 128 7.21 -14.15 9.17
C ARG A 128 6.91 -15.62 9.51
N LEU A 129 6.02 -16.27 8.75
CA LEU A 129 5.66 -17.68 8.95
C LEU A 129 6.76 -18.65 8.48
N VAL A 130 7.66 -18.21 7.59
CA VAL A 130 8.69 -19.05 6.94
C VAL A 130 10.12 -18.64 7.38
N ASN A 131 10.27 -18.13 8.62
CA ASN A 131 11.56 -17.83 9.25
C ASN A 131 12.54 -16.98 8.41
N GLY A 132 12.03 -16.03 7.61
CA GLY A 132 12.84 -14.97 7.00
C GLY A 132 13.61 -15.33 5.72
N VAL A 133 13.48 -16.55 5.18
CA VAL A 133 14.10 -16.92 3.90
C VAL A 133 13.14 -16.62 2.76
N THR A 134 13.50 -15.65 1.91
CA THR A 134 12.70 -15.32 0.72
C THR A 134 13.48 -15.66 -0.54
N SER A 135 13.05 -16.71 -1.23
CA SER A 135 13.59 -17.09 -2.54
C SER A 135 12.77 -16.43 -3.65
N TYR A 136 13.41 -15.63 -4.50
CA TYR A 136 12.79 -14.98 -5.65
C TYR A 136 13.67 -15.14 -6.89
N PHE A 137 13.12 -15.68 -7.98
CA PHE A 137 13.79 -15.77 -9.29
C PHE A 137 15.12 -16.56 -9.31
N GLY A 138 15.22 -17.67 -8.57
CA GLY A 138 16.42 -18.53 -8.58
C GLY A 138 17.60 -18.01 -7.76
N ASN A 139 17.56 -16.75 -7.33
CA ASN A 139 18.46 -16.17 -6.35
C ASN A 139 17.76 -16.12 -4.98
N SER A 140 18.51 -16.42 -3.93
CA SER A 140 17.99 -16.35 -2.56
C SER A 140 18.40 -15.02 -1.96
N TYR A 141 17.45 -14.33 -1.34
CA TYR A 141 17.73 -13.11 -0.59
C TYR A 141 17.43 -13.35 0.88
N LEU A 142 18.34 -12.86 1.72
CA LEU A 142 18.19 -12.94 3.18
C LEU A 142 18.53 -11.59 3.80
N VAL A 143 17.90 -11.29 4.93
CA VAL A 143 18.23 -10.09 5.70
C VAL A 143 19.05 -10.47 6.92
N ILE A 144 20.18 -9.81 7.08
CA ILE A 144 21.11 -10.05 8.19
C ILE A 144 20.54 -9.45 9.48
N GLN A 145 20.37 -10.28 10.51
CA GLN A 145 19.82 -9.83 11.79
C GLN A 145 20.89 -9.40 12.80
N THR A 146 22.10 -9.96 12.72
CA THR A 146 23.17 -9.76 13.71
C THR A 146 24.40 -9.08 13.11
N GLY A 147 25.19 -8.39 13.93
CA GLY A 147 26.43 -7.70 13.52
C GLY A 147 27.67 -8.61 13.44
N SER A 148 27.52 -9.94 13.40
CA SER A 148 28.67 -10.88 13.45
C SER A 148 29.61 -10.80 12.24
N MET A 149 29.17 -10.18 11.15
CA MET A 149 29.94 -9.95 9.93
C MET A 149 30.23 -8.46 9.65
N GLU A 150 29.86 -7.56 10.58
CA GLU A 150 29.88 -6.12 10.33
C GLU A 150 31.27 -5.48 10.53
N THR A 151 32.03 -5.99 11.50
CA THR A 151 33.36 -5.52 11.84
C THR A 151 34.35 -6.68 11.87
N VAL A 152 35.64 -6.38 11.82
CA VAL A 152 36.69 -7.38 11.94
C VAL A 152 37.22 -7.37 13.38
N HIS A 153 37.11 -8.52 14.06
CA HIS A 153 37.65 -8.71 15.40
C HIS A 153 39.19 -8.72 15.36
N PRO A 154 39.89 -8.20 16.40
CA PRO A 154 41.37 -8.19 16.44
C PRO A 154 42.02 -9.57 16.28
N ALA A 155 41.36 -10.64 16.74
CA ALA A 155 41.82 -12.02 16.55
C ALA A 155 41.80 -12.50 15.08
N ASN A 156 41.26 -11.69 14.17
CA ASN A 156 41.14 -11.97 12.74
C ASN A 156 42.00 -10.99 11.91
N SER A 157 43.16 -10.55 12.44
CA SER A 157 44.06 -9.59 11.80
C SER A 157 44.47 -9.99 10.39
N ASN A 158 44.56 -11.30 10.11
CA ASN A 158 44.85 -11.84 8.78
C ASN A 158 43.88 -11.30 7.71
N LEU A 159 42.61 -11.05 8.04
CA LEU A 159 41.65 -10.49 7.07
C LEU A 159 42.00 -9.05 6.69
N ILE A 160 42.56 -8.28 7.62
CA ILE A 160 43.01 -6.90 7.40
C ILE A 160 44.31 -6.92 6.57
N GLU A 161 45.24 -7.82 6.91
CA GLU A 161 46.51 -8.01 6.19
C GLU A 161 46.28 -8.44 4.74
N ASP A 162 45.31 -9.32 4.50
CA ASP A 162 44.89 -9.79 3.17
C ASP A 162 44.05 -8.75 2.38
N GLY A 163 43.75 -7.59 2.97
CA GLY A 163 42.98 -6.52 2.33
C GLY A 163 41.50 -6.85 2.10
N ILE A 164 40.93 -7.78 2.87
CA ILE A 164 39.55 -8.25 2.71
C ILE A 164 38.58 -7.27 3.37
N THR A 165 37.77 -6.59 2.55
CA THR A 165 36.88 -5.48 2.96
C THR A 165 35.38 -5.74 2.69
N ASN A 166 35.00 -7.00 2.46
CA ASN A 166 33.63 -7.39 2.09
C ASN A 166 32.72 -7.67 3.30
N GLN A 167 32.91 -6.94 4.40
CA GLN A 167 32.06 -7.04 5.60
C GLN A 167 30.59 -6.71 5.25
N ILE A 168 29.69 -7.34 5.99
CA ILE A 168 28.24 -7.24 5.75
C ILE A 168 27.62 -6.44 6.88
N LYS A 169 27.02 -5.30 6.55
CA LYS A 169 26.36 -4.46 7.54
C LYS A 169 25.14 -5.15 8.13
N GLN A 170 24.95 -5.03 9.44
CA GLN A 170 23.74 -5.49 10.11
C GLN A 170 22.49 -4.89 9.44
N TYR A 171 21.40 -5.66 9.39
CA TYR A 171 20.12 -5.28 8.78
C TYR A 171 20.14 -5.11 7.26
N SER A 172 21.23 -5.48 6.59
CA SER A 172 21.28 -5.46 5.13
C SER A 172 20.59 -6.68 4.52
N LEU A 173 19.88 -6.43 3.43
CA LEU A 173 19.48 -7.47 2.50
C LEU A 173 20.71 -7.90 1.70
N ILE A 174 20.98 -9.20 1.64
CA ILE A 174 22.08 -9.73 0.84
C ILE A 174 21.60 -10.74 -0.21
N GLY A 175 22.35 -10.87 -1.29
CA GLY A 175 22.15 -11.89 -2.32
C GLY A 175 22.98 -13.14 -2.05
N ILE A 176 22.34 -14.29 -2.17
CA ILE A 176 22.95 -15.62 -2.07
C ILE A 176 22.70 -16.40 -3.36
N GLU A 177 23.75 -17.01 -3.88
CA GLU A 177 23.73 -17.93 -5.03
C GLU A 177 24.04 -19.36 -4.59
N LYS A 178 23.46 -20.36 -5.27
CA LYS A 178 23.78 -21.77 -4.99
C LYS A 178 25.26 -22.05 -5.28
N THR A 179 25.86 -22.91 -4.47
CA THR A 179 27.25 -23.33 -4.60
C THR A 179 27.38 -24.83 -4.44
N ASP A 180 28.42 -25.40 -5.05
CA ASP A 180 28.75 -26.83 -4.99
C ASP A 180 30.09 -27.04 -4.29
N LYS A 181 30.41 -28.29 -3.93
CA LYS A 181 31.63 -28.67 -3.18
C LYS A 181 32.90 -28.15 -3.84
N ASP A 182 32.98 -28.21 -5.17
CA ASP A 182 34.16 -27.82 -5.95
C ASP A 182 34.39 -26.30 -5.97
N ASN A 183 33.38 -25.51 -5.58
CA ASN A 183 33.42 -24.05 -5.59
C ASN A 183 33.67 -23.45 -4.19
N MET A 184 33.87 -24.29 -3.17
CA MET A 184 34.14 -23.85 -1.81
C MET A 184 35.57 -23.28 -1.69
N ARG A 185 35.69 -22.02 -1.26
CA ARG A 185 36.97 -21.32 -1.14
C ARG A 185 37.13 -20.69 0.23
N ILE A 186 38.32 -20.83 0.82
CA ILE A 186 38.68 -20.14 2.06
C ILE A 186 38.55 -18.64 1.83
N ASN A 187 38.09 -17.93 2.86
CA ASN A 187 37.79 -16.50 2.88
C ASN A 187 36.52 -16.06 2.13
N ASP A 188 35.82 -16.93 1.41
CA ASP A 188 34.48 -16.61 0.89
C ASP A 188 33.42 -16.67 2.03
N ILE A 189 32.31 -15.94 1.85
CA ILE A 189 31.20 -15.88 2.81
C ILE A 189 30.04 -16.77 2.32
N TYR A 190 29.48 -17.57 3.21
CA TYR A 190 28.40 -18.51 2.90
C TYR A 190 27.27 -18.42 3.90
N ALA A 191 26.06 -18.72 3.43
CA ALA A 191 24.89 -18.95 4.26
C ALA A 191 24.73 -20.47 4.48
N PHE A 192 24.49 -20.89 5.72
CA PHE A 192 24.27 -22.30 6.09
C PHE A 192 23.28 -22.42 7.26
N TYR A 193 22.68 -23.59 7.41
CA TYR A 193 21.79 -23.88 8.54
C TYR A 193 22.57 -24.29 9.79
N ASP A 194 22.25 -23.69 10.94
CA ASP A 194 22.66 -24.22 12.25
C ASP A 194 21.83 -25.46 12.64
N ASP A 195 22.09 -26.01 13.83
CA ASP A 195 21.43 -27.24 14.29
C ASP A 195 19.93 -27.02 14.58
N GLU A 196 19.53 -25.76 14.80
CA GLU A 196 18.16 -25.32 15.06
C GLU A 196 17.43 -24.86 13.78
N GLN A 197 18.01 -25.08 12.60
CA GLN A 197 17.49 -24.65 11.29
C GLN A 197 17.42 -23.12 11.10
N ASN A 198 18.18 -22.35 11.87
CA ASN A 198 18.40 -20.94 11.60
C ASN A 198 19.47 -20.78 10.52
N ILE A 199 19.33 -19.75 9.66
CA ILE A 199 20.37 -19.43 8.68
C ILE A 199 21.42 -18.53 9.32
N ILE A 200 22.67 -19.00 9.30
CA ILE A 200 23.86 -18.27 9.71
C ILE A 200 24.67 -17.88 8.47
N VAL A 201 25.23 -16.68 8.45
CA VAL A 201 26.03 -16.17 7.33
C VAL A 201 27.40 -15.78 7.84
N HIS A 202 28.42 -16.60 7.55
CA HIS A 202 29.78 -16.41 8.03
C HIS A 202 30.83 -16.77 6.99
N ARG A 203 32.09 -16.40 7.28
CA ARG A 203 33.23 -16.66 6.41
C ARG A 203 33.76 -18.07 6.59
N LEU A 204 34.09 -18.74 5.49
CA LEU A 204 34.77 -20.03 5.51
C LEU A 204 36.24 -19.84 5.89
N ILE A 205 36.67 -20.47 6.99
CA ILE A 205 38.05 -20.37 7.50
C ILE A 205 38.81 -21.70 7.43
N GLY A 206 38.15 -22.81 7.11
CA GLY A 206 38.81 -24.10 6.99
C GLY A 206 37.96 -25.14 6.27
N ILE A 207 38.64 -26.06 5.58
CA ILE A 207 38.05 -27.24 4.95
C ILE A 207 38.78 -28.44 5.55
N ASN A 208 38.04 -29.28 6.26
CA ASN A 208 38.58 -30.42 6.98
C ASN A 208 38.16 -31.71 6.28
N GLN A 209 39.09 -32.63 6.10
CA GLN A 209 38.79 -33.98 5.66
C GLN A 209 38.75 -34.89 6.88
N GLN A 210 37.59 -35.49 7.13
CA GLN A 210 37.37 -36.42 8.22
C GLN A 210 37.97 -37.79 7.88
N GLU A 211 38.25 -38.60 8.90
CA GLU A 211 38.83 -39.95 8.74
C GLU A 211 37.95 -40.90 7.90
N ASN A 212 36.64 -40.67 7.88
CA ASN A 212 35.66 -41.41 7.07
C ASN A 212 35.65 -40.96 5.58
N GLY A 213 36.50 -40.01 5.19
CA GLY A 213 36.55 -39.43 3.84
C GLY A 213 35.54 -38.30 3.59
N GLU A 214 34.73 -37.93 4.59
CA GLU A 214 33.77 -36.84 4.49
C GLU A 214 34.45 -35.47 4.62
N ILE A 215 33.99 -34.50 3.84
CA ILE A 215 34.50 -33.12 3.90
C ILE A 215 33.56 -32.29 4.78
N THR A 216 34.13 -31.68 5.82
CA THR A 216 33.42 -30.71 6.66
C THR A 216 34.05 -29.33 6.55
N TYR A 217 33.23 -28.33 6.77
CA TYR A 217 33.57 -26.92 6.62
C TYR A 217 33.54 -26.23 7.97
N ARG A 218 34.52 -25.36 8.20
CA ARG A 218 34.61 -24.53 9.39
C ARG A 218 34.35 -23.07 9.04
N PHE A 219 33.33 -22.49 9.66
CA PHE A 219 32.95 -21.09 9.51
C PHE A 219 33.33 -20.26 10.74
N LYS A 220 33.38 -18.94 10.57
CA LYS A 220 33.52 -17.97 11.66
C LYS A 220 33.02 -16.59 11.23
N GLY A 221 32.28 -15.91 12.11
CA GLY A 221 31.94 -14.50 11.91
C GLY A 221 33.15 -13.58 11.99
N ASP A 222 33.24 -12.59 11.10
CA ASP A 222 34.36 -11.64 11.06
C ASP A 222 34.53 -10.88 12.40
N ALA A 223 33.42 -10.60 13.10
CA ALA A 223 33.41 -9.91 14.39
C ALA A 223 33.60 -10.85 15.59
N ASN A 224 33.72 -12.15 15.36
CA ASN A 224 33.88 -13.15 16.42
C ASN A 224 35.36 -13.53 16.60
N ALA A 225 35.78 -13.74 17.84
CA ALA A 225 37.14 -14.20 18.16
C ALA A 225 37.37 -15.67 17.76
N VAL A 226 36.35 -16.52 17.93
CA VAL A 226 36.41 -17.96 17.71
C VAL A 226 35.13 -18.45 17.01
N SER A 227 35.24 -19.59 16.35
CA SER A 227 34.07 -20.29 15.79
C SER A 227 33.19 -20.82 16.91
N ALA A 228 31.87 -20.69 16.78
CA ALA A 228 30.92 -21.36 17.65
C ALA A 228 30.88 -22.88 17.37
N PRO A 229 30.40 -23.72 18.31
CA PRO A 229 30.39 -25.18 18.12
C PRO A 229 29.69 -25.65 16.83
N TYR A 230 28.54 -25.05 16.50
CA TYR A 230 27.77 -25.34 15.29
C TYR A 230 28.44 -24.88 13.98
N GLU A 231 29.53 -24.12 14.06
CA GLU A 231 30.27 -23.61 12.89
C GLU A 231 31.48 -24.50 12.55
N THR A 232 31.81 -25.50 13.38
CA THR A 232 33.09 -26.23 13.27
C THR A 232 33.07 -27.42 12.32
N ASN A 233 31.91 -28.06 12.15
CA ASN A 233 31.75 -29.28 11.37
C ASN A 233 30.48 -29.20 10.50
N VAL A 234 30.40 -28.19 9.64
CA VAL A 234 29.25 -27.99 8.75
C VAL A 234 29.43 -28.85 7.50
N THR A 235 28.45 -29.66 7.16
CA THR A 235 28.43 -30.50 5.96
C THR A 235 27.82 -29.75 4.77
N MET A 236 28.11 -30.20 3.54
CA MET A 236 27.68 -29.50 2.33
C MET A 236 26.14 -29.36 2.21
N ASP A 237 25.39 -30.37 2.67
CA ASP A 237 23.92 -30.38 2.65
C ASP A 237 23.29 -29.26 3.50
N ARG A 238 24.03 -28.72 4.47
CA ARG A 238 23.59 -27.60 5.31
C ARG A 238 23.91 -26.25 4.68
N ILE A 239 24.72 -26.19 3.63
CA ILE A 239 25.10 -24.94 2.96
C ILE A 239 23.99 -24.51 1.99
N VAL A 240 23.48 -23.32 2.22
CA VAL A 240 22.40 -22.71 1.42
C VAL A 240 22.98 -22.08 0.16
N GLY A 241 24.13 -21.43 0.27
CA GLY A 241 24.78 -20.78 -0.87
C GLY A 241 25.88 -19.79 -0.48
N ARG A 242 26.54 -19.25 -1.51
CA ARG A 242 27.61 -18.25 -1.38
C ARG A 242 27.07 -16.83 -1.48
N TYR A 243 27.64 -15.92 -0.71
CA TYR A 243 27.37 -14.50 -0.80
C TYR A 243 27.89 -13.92 -2.12
N THR A 244 27.03 -13.21 -2.85
CA THR A 244 27.35 -12.67 -4.18
C THR A 244 28.11 -11.35 -4.15
N GLY A 245 28.29 -10.74 -2.96
CA GLY A 245 28.82 -9.38 -2.81
C GLY A 245 27.74 -8.29 -2.84
N TYR A 246 26.50 -8.62 -3.19
CA TYR A 246 25.38 -7.68 -3.15
C TYR A 246 24.86 -7.47 -1.73
N GLN A 247 24.90 -6.24 -1.21
CA GLN A 247 24.22 -5.85 0.02
C GLN A 247 23.44 -4.53 -0.14
N ASN A 248 22.28 -4.44 0.52
CA ASN A 248 21.50 -3.21 0.58
C ASN A 248 20.88 -3.03 1.99
N PHE A 249 21.42 -2.06 2.73
CA PHE A 249 20.97 -1.72 4.09
C PHE A 249 19.51 -1.27 4.13
N LEU A 250 19.12 -0.32 3.27
CA LEU A 250 17.78 0.27 3.32
C LEU A 250 16.70 -0.76 2.99
N ALA A 251 16.94 -1.62 2.00
CA ALA A 251 16.02 -2.69 1.64
C ALA A 251 15.85 -3.72 2.77
N GLY A 252 16.95 -4.08 3.45
CA GLY A 252 16.89 -5.02 4.56
C GLY A 252 16.16 -4.45 5.78
N VAL A 253 16.44 -3.19 6.15
CA VAL A 253 15.69 -2.48 7.20
C VAL A 253 14.19 -2.42 6.87
N PHE A 254 13.84 -2.13 5.63
CA PHE A 254 12.44 -2.12 5.19
C PHE A 254 11.77 -3.49 5.35
N ILE A 255 12.43 -4.57 4.92
CA ILE A 255 11.91 -5.93 5.04
C ILE A 255 11.74 -6.32 6.52
N LEU A 256 12.74 -6.04 7.38
CA LEU A 256 12.64 -6.30 8.82
C LEU A 256 11.51 -5.51 9.46
N TYR A 257 11.32 -4.25 9.07
CA TYR A 257 10.20 -3.46 9.53
C TYR A 257 8.86 -4.11 9.15
N VAL A 258 8.68 -4.49 7.89
CA VAL A 258 7.46 -5.15 7.41
C VAL A 258 7.21 -6.49 8.13
N GLN A 259 8.25 -7.24 8.50
CA GLN A 259 8.14 -8.48 9.28
C GLN A 259 7.85 -8.26 10.77
N SER A 260 8.19 -7.09 11.31
CA SER A 260 8.05 -6.77 12.74
C SER A 260 6.58 -6.65 13.16
N ASN A 261 6.30 -6.84 14.46
CA ASN A 261 4.96 -6.61 15.03
C ASN A 261 4.46 -5.19 14.73
N ILE A 262 5.32 -4.18 14.93
CA ILE A 262 4.97 -2.77 14.72
C ILE A 262 4.66 -2.49 13.25
N GLY A 263 5.48 -3.00 12.33
CA GLY A 263 5.23 -2.82 10.89
C GLY A 263 3.96 -3.51 10.42
N MET A 264 3.68 -4.73 10.89
CA MET A 264 2.43 -5.42 10.60
C MET A 264 1.20 -4.69 11.14
N ILE A 265 1.26 -4.19 12.38
CA ILE A 265 0.21 -3.32 12.94
C ILE A 265 0.01 -2.09 12.07
N THR A 266 1.11 -1.42 11.68
CA THR A 266 1.05 -0.17 10.90
C THR A 266 0.47 -0.39 9.51
N LEU A 267 0.88 -1.46 8.80
CA LEU A 267 0.36 -1.79 7.48
C LEU A 267 -1.13 -2.17 7.52
N PHE A 268 -1.53 -3.01 8.47
CA PHE A 268 -2.93 -3.38 8.65
C PHE A 268 -3.77 -2.14 8.99
N PHE A 269 -3.26 -1.32 9.91
CA PHE A 269 -3.90 -0.09 10.31
C PHE A 269 -4.06 0.89 9.14
N ALA A 270 -3.04 1.02 8.27
CA ALA A 270 -3.14 1.84 7.06
C ALA A 270 -4.27 1.36 6.13
N ILE A 271 -4.40 0.05 5.92
CA ILE A 271 -5.49 -0.54 5.12
C ILE A 271 -6.86 -0.18 5.75
N CYS A 272 -7.02 -0.37 7.06
CA CYS A 272 -8.26 -0.05 7.76
C CYS A 272 -8.59 1.45 7.72
N ALA A 273 -7.59 2.31 7.93
CA ALA A 273 -7.77 3.76 7.94
C ALA A 273 -8.18 4.29 6.55
N MET A 274 -7.53 3.81 5.49
CA MET A 274 -7.90 4.17 4.12
C MET A 274 -9.31 3.66 3.78
N ALA A 275 -9.65 2.42 4.13
CA ALA A 275 -10.98 1.86 3.88
C ALA A 275 -12.08 2.63 4.65
N CYS A 276 -11.82 3.00 5.90
CA CYS A 276 -12.73 3.84 6.68
C CYS A 276 -12.89 5.23 6.07
N PHE A 277 -11.77 5.87 5.69
CA PHE A 277 -11.79 7.17 5.05
C PHE A 277 -12.64 7.15 3.78
N ASP A 278 -12.40 6.21 2.86
CA ASP A 278 -13.17 6.10 1.61
C ASP A 278 -14.66 5.82 1.87
N PHE A 279 -14.98 5.00 2.87
CA PHE A 279 -16.37 4.71 3.24
C PHE A 279 -17.11 5.95 3.77
N PHE A 280 -16.48 6.74 4.63
CA PHE A 280 -17.12 7.94 5.19
C PHE A 280 -17.08 9.12 4.21
N GLU A 281 -16.00 9.29 3.46
CA GLU A 281 -15.85 10.28 2.40
C GLU A 281 -16.93 10.08 1.33
N SER A 282 -17.13 8.87 0.83
CA SER A 282 -18.16 8.59 -0.18
C SER A 282 -19.58 8.93 0.30
N LYS A 283 -19.88 8.70 1.59
CA LYS A 283 -21.15 9.10 2.20
C LYS A 283 -21.28 10.62 2.30
N VAL A 284 -20.25 11.32 2.76
CA VAL A 284 -20.24 12.79 2.87
C VAL A 284 -20.33 13.43 1.49
N ALA A 285 -19.54 12.97 0.53
CA ALA A 285 -19.52 13.43 -0.86
C ALA A 285 -20.92 13.29 -1.49
N LYS A 286 -21.68 12.23 -1.18
CA LYS A 286 -23.08 12.11 -1.61
C LYS A 286 -23.94 13.27 -1.10
N PHE A 287 -23.88 13.61 0.18
CA PHE A 287 -24.64 14.74 0.73
C PHE A 287 -24.22 16.09 0.15
N ILE A 288 -22.91 16.31 0.00
CA ILE A 288 -22.38 17.51 -0.66
C ILE A 288 -22.92 17.62 -2.09
N ASN A 289 -22.85 16.54 -2.87
CA ASN A 289 -23.32 16.53 -4.25
C ASN A 289 -24.83 16.77 -4.35
N GLU A 290 -25.63 16.17 -3.46
CA GLU A 290 -27.08 16.44 -3.41
C GLU A 290 -27.37 17.90 -3.03
N ARG A 291 -26.65 18.48 -2.07
CA ARG A 291 -26.82 19.91 -1.72
C ARG A 291 -26.40 20.82 -2.87
N LYS A 292 -25.28 20.53 -3.54
CA LYS A 292 -24.82 21.24 -4.75
C LYS A 292 -25.85 21.18 -5.87
N LYS A 293 -26.50 20.02 -6.09
CA LYS A 293 -27.60 19.89 -7.06
C LYS A 293 -28.78 20.80 -6.71
N ILE A 294 -29.20 20.87 -5.45
CA ILE A 294 -30.29 21.76 -5.01
C ILE A 294 -29.94 23.23 -5.30
N LEU A 295 -28.74 23.68 -4.92
CA LEU A 295 -28.28 25.05 -5.17
C LEU A 295 -28.17 25.37 -6.67
N LEU A 296 -27.74 24.40 -7.48
CA LEU A 296 -27.72 24.55 -8.94
C LEU A 296 -29.14 24.57 -9.53
N ALA A 297 -30.08 23.79 -8.99
CA ALA A 297 -31.46 23.72 -9.45
C ALA A 297 -32.24 25.01 -9.12
N GLU A 298 -31.93 25.68 -8.01
CA GLU A 298 -32.44 27.03 -7.70
C GLU A 298 -32.08 28.03 -8.81
N LEU A 299 -30.86 27.92 -9.36
CA LEU A 299 -30.39 28.79 -10.43
C LEU A 299 -30.88 28.32 -11.80
N PHE A 300 -30.70 27.04 -12.13
CA PHE A 300 -31.07 26.40 -13.39
C PHE A 300 -32.12 25.31 -13.14
N PRO A 301 -33.39 25.67 -12.97
CA PRO A 301 -34.44 24.70 -12.73
C PRO A 301 -34.59 23.75 -13.91
N LEU A 302 -34.94 22.50 -13.64
CA LEU A 302 -35.32 21.55 -14.68
C LEU A 302 -36.53 22.12 -15.43
N ARG A 303 -36.32 22.52 -16.68
CA ARG A 303 -37.41 22.83 -17.58
C ARG A 303 -37.65 21.65 -18.48
N TYR A 304 -38.88 21.13 -18.46
CA TYR A 304 -39.31 20.14 -19.43
C TYR A 304 -39.27 20.76 -20.85
N ASN A 305 -38.59 20.08 -21.79
CA ASN A 305 -38.52 20.33 -23.25
C ASN A 305 -37.86 21.62 -23.78
N ILE A 306 -36.60 21.50 -24.22
CA ILE A 306 -36.24 21.95 -25.58
C ILE A 306 -35.48 20.77 -26.24
N PRO A 307 -36.01 20.13 -27.29
CA PRO A 307 -35.29 19.06 -27.97
C PRO A 307 -33.96 19.59 -28.54
N PRO A 308 -32.87 18.80 -28.50
CA PRO A 308 -31.60 19.21 -29.09
C PRO A 308 -31.81 19.55 -30.58
N ARG A 309 -31.32 20.73 -30.98
CA ARG A 309 -31.44 21.32 -32.33
C ARG A 309 -31.39 20.24 -33.44
N LYS A 310 -32.52 20.06 -34.14
CA LYS A 310 -32.80 19.54 -35.51
C LYS A 310 -31.96 18.43 -36.17
N ARG A 311 -30.78 18.02 -35.70
CA ARG A 311 -29.97 16.93 -36.28
C ARG A 311 -30.17 15.56 -35.63
N ILE A 312 -30.89 15.47 -34.51
CA ILE A 312 -31.17 14.21 -33.80
C ILE A 312 -32.69 14.00 -33.69
N ILE A 313 -33.41 14.04 -34.82
CA ILE A 313 -34.78 13.49 -34.88
C ILE A 313 -34.66 11.99 -35.17
N LYS A 314 -34.18 11.22 -34.18
CA LYS A 314 -34.47 9.78 -34.12
C LYS A 314 -35.61 9.63 -33.11
N ARG A 315 -36.80 9.25 -33.59
CA ARG A 315 -38.08 9.13 -32.86
C ARG A 315 -37.90 8.67 -31.40
N TYR A 316 -38.28 9.53 -30.46
CA TYR A 316 -38.51 9.19 -29.05
C TYR A 316 -40.02 9.18 -28.78
N ARG A 317 -40.52 8.34 -27.87
CA ARG A 317 -41.91 8.34 -27.38
C ARG A 317 -41.92 8.58 -25.87
N LEU A 318 -42.93 9.29 -25.37
CA LEU A 318 -43.16 9.59 -23.95
C LEU A 318 -43.57 8.31 -23.21
N PHE A 319 -42.98 8.07 -22.04
CA PHE A 319 -43.41 7.03 -21.09
C PHE A 319 -43.56 7.64 -19.69
N MET A 320 -44.66 7.32 -19.01
CA MET A 320 -44.86 7.62 -17.58
C MET A 320 -44.17 6.56 -16.73
N ASN A 321 -43.48 6.99 -15.66
CA ASN A 321 -42.98 6.09 -14.62
C ASN A 321 -43.68 6.40 -13.29
N ASN A 322 -43.77 5.43 -12.38
CA ASN A 322 -44.62 5.42 -11.16
C ASN A 322 -44.33 6.53 -10.10
N TYR A 323 -43.45 7.47 -10.41
CA TYR A 323 -43.35 8.77 -9.73
C TYR A 323 -43.58 9.79 -10.83
N ASP A 324 -44.70 10.53 -10.78
CA ASP A 324 -45.29 11.41 -11.82
C ASP A 324 -44.31 12.20 -12.72
N PHE A 325 -43.56 11.50 -13.56
CA PHE A 325 -42.56 12.09 -14.44
C PHE A 325 -42.51 11.34 -15.76
N TYR A 326 -42.54 12.12 -16.85
CA TYR A 326 -42.35 11.63 -18.20
C TYR A 326 -40.85 11.43 -18.47
N VAL A 327 -40.47 10.33 -19.12
CA VAL A 327 -39.09 10.07 -19.57
C VAL A 327 -39.11 9.75 -21.06
N TYR A 328 -38.19 10.34 -21.84
CA TYR A 328 -38.00 9.99 -23.25
C TYR A 328 -37.07 8.79 -23.39
N ARG A 329 -37.54 7.70 -24.02
CA ARG A 329 -36.74 6.50 -24.29
C ARG A 329 -36.54 6.27 -25.79
N LYS A 330 -35.30 5.95 -26.20
CA LYS A 330 -34.91 5.66 -27.59
C LYS A 330 -35.44 4.28 -27.99
N GLN A 331 -36.23 4.16 -29.05
CA GLN A 331 -36.57 2.86 -29.65
C GLN A 331 -35.50 2.45 -30.67
N ILE A 332 -34.91 1.26 -30.50
CA ILE A 332 -34.19 0.55 -31.57
C ILE A 332 -35.23 -0.36 -32.22
N ILE A 333 -35.81 0.05 -33.34
CA ILE A 333 -36.65 -0.83 -34.15
C ILE A 333 -35.69 -1.70 -34.98
N ARG A 334 -35.50 -2.96 -34.59
CA ARG A 334 -35.00 -3.98 -35.53
C ARG A 334 -36.11 -4.19 -36.56
N LYS A 335 -35.87 -3.76 -37.81
CA LYS A 335 -36.71 -4.21 -38.93
C LYS A 335 -36.48 -5.71 -39.08
N VAL A 336 -37.46 -6.51 -38.68
CA VAL A 336 -37.60 -7.86 -39.22
C VAL A 336 -38.03 -7.67 -40.67
N LYS A 337 -37.25 -8.26 -41.58
CA LYS A 337 -37.65 -8.47 -42.97
C LYS A 337 -37.43 -9.93 -43.27
#